data_AF-F9Q465-F1
#
_entry.id   AF-F9Q465-F1
#
_cell.length_a   1.000
_cell.length_b   1.000
_cell.length_c   1.000
_cell.angle_alpha   90.00
_cell.angle_beta   90.00
_cell.angle_gamma   90.00
#
_symmetry.space_group_name_H-M   'P 1'
#
loop_
_entity.id
_entity.type
_entity.pdbx_description
1 polymer ?
#
loop_
_entity_poly.entity_id
_entity_poly.type
_entity_poly.pdbx_seq_one_letter_code
_entity_poly.pdbx_strand_id
1 'polypeptide(L)' 'MTYQEKQEWGSIEGDIEALENHIAAIEEEMQANGSDFGKLATLQKELDEKNEELLEKYERYEYLSDFDS' A
#
# COMPACT_ATOMS: atom_id res chain seq x y z
N MET A 1 7.36 -22.06 3.94
CA MET A 1 6.00 -21.54 3.71
C MET A 1 4.91 -22.59 3.95
N THR A 2 3.89 -22.24 4.71
CA THR A 2 2.58 -22.92 4.84
C THR A 2 1.75 -22.79 3.55
N TYR A 3 0.61 -23.48 3.45
CA TYR A 3 -0.29 -23.33 2.30
C TYR A 3 -0.78 -21.88 2.13
N GLN A 4 -1.12 -21.22 3.23
CA GLN A 4 -1.57 -19.82 3.22
C GLN A 4 -0.44 -18.88 2.79
N GLU A 5 0.77 -19.07 3.31
CA GLU A 5 1.93 -18.26 2.93
C GLU A 5 2.29 -18.42 1.46
N LYS A 6 2.13 -19.61 0.86
CA LYS A 6 2.34 -19.80 -0.58
C LYS A 6 1.30 -19.08 -1.44
N GLN A 7 0.05 -19.03 -0.97
CA GLN A 7 -0.99 -18.27 -1.68
C GLN A 7 -0.70 -16.77 -1.61
N GLU A 8 -0.37 -16.29 -0.41
CA GLU A 8 -0.01 -14.89 -0.17
C GLU A 8 1.24 -14.48 -0.96
N TRP A 9 2.28 -15.31 -1.00
CA TRP A 9 3.47 -15.08 -1.80
C TRP A 9 3.15 -14.90 -3.29
N GLY A 10 2.14 -15.61 -3.80
CA GLY A 10 1.70 -15.48 -5.20
C GLY A 10 0.91 -14.21 -5.52
N SER A 11 0.47 -13.44 -4.52
CA SER A 11 -0.33 -12.22 -4.72
C SER A 11 0.31 -10.96 -4.14
N ILE A 12 1.23 -11.08 -3.19
CA ILE A 12 1.73 -9.95 -2.39
C ILE A 12 2.41 -8.87 -3.23
N GLU A 13 3.14 -9.22 -4.28
CA GLU A 13 3.75 -8.23 -5.19
C GLU A 13 2.68 -7.40 -5.92
N GLY A 14 1.58 -8.04 -6.34
CA GLY A 14 0.45 -7.34 -6.96
C GLY A 14 -0.34 -6.49 -5.97
N ASP A 15 -0.47 -6.94 -4.72
CA ASP A 15 -1.06 -6.14 -3.65
C ASP A 15 -0.24 -4.87 -3.37
N ILE A 16 1.10 -5.00 -3.34
CA ILE A 16 2.05 -3.89 -3.18
C ILE A 16 1.90 -2.90 -4.35
N GLU A 17 1.95 -3.38 -5.60
CA GLU A 17 1.78 -2.54 -6.79
C GLU A 17 0.44 -1.80 -6.78
N ALA A 18 -0.64 -2.45 -6.33
CA ALA A 18 -1.95 -1.82 -6.21
C ALA A 18 -1.96 -0.71 -5.15
N LEU A 19 -1.28 -0.90 -4.01
CA LEU A 19 -1.16 0.11 -2.96
C LEU A 19 -0.34 1.31 -3.43
N GLU A 20 0.78 1.08 -4.11
CA GLU A 20 1.62 2.15 -4.66
C GLU A 20 0.86 3.00 -5.69
N ASN A 21 0.13 2.34 -6.60
CA ASN A 21 -0.71 3.04 -7.57
C ASN A 21 -1.82 3.85 -6.90
N HIS A 22 -2.40 3.33 -5.81
CA HIS A 22 -3.43 4.04 -5.07
C HIS A 22 -2.87 5.27 -4.34
N ILE A 23 -1.72 5.13 -3.69
CA ILE A 23 -0.99 6.24 -3.06
C ILE A 23 -0.70 7.35 -4.08
N ALA A 24 -0.17 7.00 -5.25
CA ALA A 24 0.10 7.97 -6.31
C ALA A 24 -1.17 8.69 -6.78
N ALA A 25 -2.29 7.98 -6.89
CA ALA A 25 -3.58 8.57 -7.25
C ALA A 25 -4.10 9.54 -6.18
N ILE A 26 -3.95 9.21 -4.89
CA ILE A 26 -4.32 10.09 -3.77
C ILE A 26 -3.47 11.37 -3.82
N GLU A 27 -2.16 11.25 -4.02
CA GLU A 27 -1.26 12.40 -4.14
C GLU A 27 -1.65 13.31 -5.32
N GLU A 28 -1.96 12.73 -6.49
CA GLU A 28 -2.45 13.48 -7.64
C GLU A 28 -3.77 14.21 -7.33
N GLU A 29 -4.70 13.55 -6.64
CA GLU A 29 -5.97 14.14 -6.24
C GLU A 29 -5.76 15.28 -5.24
N MET A 30 -4.83 15.16 -4.29
CA MET A 30 -4.48 16.23 -3.37
C MET A 30 -3.97 17.47 -4.13
N GLN A 31 -3.10 17.30 -5.12
CA GLN A 31 -2.61 18.42 -5.94
C GLN A 31 -3.75 19.09 -6.73
N ALA A 32 -4.68 18.30 -7.27
CA ALA A 32 -5.84 18.81 -8.00
C ALA A 32 -6.84 19.58 -7.11
N ASN A 33 -6.85 19.32 -5.80
CA ASN A 33 -7.81 19.88 -4.84
C ASN A 33 -7.15 20.79 -3.79
N GLY A 34 -6.00 21.40 -4.10
CA GLY A 34 -5.17 22.18 -3.16
C GLY A 34 -5.85 23.32 -2.40
N SER A 35 -7.02 23.78 -2.81
CA SER A 35 -7.82 24.80 -2.11
C SER A 35 -8.96 24.25 -1.24
N ASP A 36 -9.29 22.96 -1.36
CA ASP A 36 -10.34 22.30 -0.56
C ASP A 36 -9.73 21.63 0.67
N PHE A 37 -9.53 22.40 1.74
CA PHE A 37 -8.91 21.91 2.96
C PHE A 37 -9.66 20.77 3.64
N GLY A 38 -10.99 20.69 3.48
CA GLY A 38 -11.79 19.59 4.02
C GLY A 38 -11.47 18.29 3.30
N LYS A 39 -11.46 18.33 1.97
CA LYS A 39 -11.06 17.19 1.14
C LYS A 39 -9.60 16.80 1.34
N LEU A 40 -8.70 17.77 1.43
CA LEU A 40 -7.28 17.51 1.70
C LEU A 40 -7.06 16.80 3.04
N ALA A 41 -7.82 17.14 4.08
CA ALA A 41 -7.70 16.46 5.38
C ALA A 41 -8.16 14.98 5.30
N THR A 42 -9.19 14.69 4.49
CA THR A 42 -9.63 13.32 4.24
C THR A 42 -8.59 12.55 3.42
N LEU A 43 -8.09 13.12 2.33
CA LEU A 43 -7.07 12.50 1.48
C LEU A 43 -5.76 12.26 2.23
N GLN A 44 -5.33 13.20 3.07
CA GLN A 44 -4.14 13.02 3.89
C GLN A 44 -4.29 11.83 4.84
N LYS A 45 -5.46 11.68 5.47
CA LYS A 45 -5.71 10.54 6.36
C LYS A 45 -5.67 9.22 5.58
N GLU A 46 -6.28 9.17 4.40
CA GLU A 46 -6.25 7.98 3.55
C GLU A 46 -4.82 7.66 3.06
N LEU A 47 -4.06 8.69 2.69
CA LEU A 47 -2.65 8.57 2.32
C LEU A 47 -1.83 7.95 3.45
N ASP A 48 -2.01 8.43 4.69
CA ASP A 48 -1.30 7.91 5.86
C ASP A 48 -1.64 6.43 6.10
N GLU A 49 -2.94 6.08 6.05
CA GLU A 49 -3.42 4.69 6.19
C GLU A 49 -2.85 3.77 5.11
N LYS A 50 -2.79 4.23 3.86
CA LYS A 50 -2.27 3.43 2.74
C LYS A 50 -0.75 3.25 2.80
N ASN A 51 -0.02 4.27 3.25
CA ASN A 51 1.43 4.16 3.46
C ASN A 51 1.76 3.18 4.60
N GLU A 52 0.97 3.17 5.68
CA GLU A 52 1.10 2.18 6.76
C GLU A 52 0.84 0.76 6.24
N GLU A 53 -0.25 0.55 5.50
CA GLU A 53 -0.57 -0.75 4.88
C GLU A 53 0.53 -1.21 3.90
N LEU A 54 1.09 -0.29 3.10
CA LEU A 54 2.19 -0.59 2.18
C LEU A 54 3.46 -1.01 2.93
N LEU A 55 3.79 -0.33 4.04
CA LEU A 55 4.93 -0.70 4.87
C LEU A 55 4.76 -2.11 5.45
N GLU A 56 3.59 -2.42 6.00
CA GLU A 56 3.28 -3.76 6.52
C GLU A 56 3.40 -4.84 5.43
N LYS A 57 2.95 -4.55 4.20
CA LYS A 57 3.09 -5.45 3.05
C LYS A 57 4.56 -5.67 2.67
N TYR A 58 5.39 -4.63 2.72
CA TYR A 58 6.83 -4.77 2.48
C TYR A 58 7.50 -5.62 3.55
N GLU A 59 7.22 -5.39 4.83
CA GLU A 59 7.73 -6.23 5.94
C GLU A 59 7.26 -7.69 5.79
N ARG A 60 6.02 -7.89 5.35
CA ARG A 60 5.48 -9.22 5.09
C ARG A 60 6.13 -9.89 3.88
N TYR A 61 6.42 -9.14 2.82
CA TYR A 61 7.15 -9.63 1.66
C TYR A 61 8.56 -10.08 2.05
N GLU A 62 9.29 -9.25 2.81
CA GLU A 62 10.61 -9.61 3.35
C GLU A 62 10.53 -10.92 4.16
N TYR A 63 9.57 -11.02 5.09
CA TYR A 63 9.35 -12.24 5.87
C TYR A 63 9.09 -13.46 4.99
N LEU A 64 8.25 -13.34 3.96
CA LEU A 64 7.94 -14.47 3.07
C LEU A 64 9.17 -14.86 2.23
N SER A 65 9.94 -13.89 1.76
CA SER A 65 11.13 -14.12 0.94
C SER A 65 12.20 -14.97 1.64
N ASP A 66 12.32 -14.86 2.97
CA ASP A 66 13.24 -15.69 3.79
C ASP A 66 12.90 -17.20 3.74
N PHE A 67 11.67 -17.57 3.35
CA PHE A 67 11.27 -18.98 3.17
C PHE A 67 11.38 -19.49 1.74
N ASP A 68 11.66 -18.62 0.77
CA ASP A 68 11.89 -19.00 -0.63
C ASP A 68 13.37 -19.34 -0.92
N SER A 69 14.28 -18.85 -0.06
CA SER A 69 15.74 -19.10 -0.12
C SER A 69 16.21 -20.48 0.32
#